data_AF-A0A4U6DDI4-F1
#
_entry.id   AF-A0A4U6DDI4-F1
#
_cell.length_a   1.000
_cell.length_b   1.000
_cell.length_c   1.000
_cell.angle_alpha   90.00
_cell.angle_beta   90.00
_cell.angle_gamma   90.00
#
_symmetry.space_group_name_H-M   'P 1'
#
loop_
_entity.id
_entity.type
_entity.pdbx_description
1 polymer ?
#
loop_
_entity_poly.entity_id
_entity_poly.type
_entity_poly.pdbx_seq_one_letter_code
_entity_poly.pdbx_strand_id
1 'polypeptide(L)'
;MEITAAVVKEKGSSFELAKVSLDKPGSEEVLVKIVATGICHTDMVARDFVMGAPGFPVILGHEGSGIIESVGEDVHHLKAGDHVV
;
A
#
# COMPACT_ATOMS: atom_id res chain seq x y z
N MET A 1 5.74 10.74 -6.53
CA MET A 1 6.33 9.90 -7.60
C MET A 1 5.23 9.09 -8.26
N GLU A 2 5.39 8.68 -9.51
CA GLU A 2 4.42 7.80 -10.16
C GLU A 2 4.78 6.33 -9.87
N ILE A 3 3.82 5.56 -9.38
CA ILE A 3 3.95 4.11 -9.14
C ILE A 3 2.84 3.33 -9.86
N THR A 4 2.99 2.01 -9.92
CA THR A 4 1.93 1.11 -10.40
C THR A 4 1.31 0.41 -9.20
N ALA A 5 -0.01 0.45 -9.08
CA ALA A 5 -0.75 -0.17 -7.99
C ALA A 5 -1.98 -0.93 -8.52
N ALA A 6 -2.42 -1.94 -7.78
CA ALA A 6 -3.69 -2.63 -8.02
C ALA A 6 -4.82 -1.88 -7.31
N VAL A 7 -5.69 -1.22 -8.08
CA VAL A 7 -6.76 -0.34 -7.59
C VAL A 7 -8.12 -1.02 -7.78
N VAL A 8 -8.96 -0.93 -6.77
CA VAL A 8 -10.38 -1.27 -6.84
C VAL A 8 -11.17 0.03 -6.89
N LYS A 9 -11.88 0.27 -7.99
CA LYS A 9 -12.56 1.55 -8.26
C LYS A 9 -13.94 1.64 -7.61
N GLU A 10 -14.61 0.50 -7.47
CA GLU A 10 -15.98 0.40 -6.98
C GLU A 10 -16.18 -0.92 -6.22
N LYS A 11 -17.24 -0.99 -5.41
CA LYS A 11 -17.59 -2.19 -4.64
C LYS A 11 -17.65 -3.44 -5.52
N GLY A 12 -16.85 -4.45 -5.18
CA GLY A 12 -16.81 -5.74 -5.87
C GLY A 12 -16.18 -5.72 -7.27
N SER A 13 -15.68 -4.58 -7.75
CA SER A 13 -14.95 -4.49 -9.02
C SER A 13 -13.61 -5.23 -8.96
N SER A 14 -13.07 -5.61 -10.11
CA SER A 14 -11.76 -6.26 -10.21
C SER A 14 -10.62 -5.34 -9.76
N PHE A 15 -9.51 -5.95 -9.35
CA PHE A 15 -8.25 -5.24 -9.17
C PHE A 15 -7.69 -4.86 -10.55
N GLU A 16 -7.51 -3.56 -10.79
CA GLU A 16 -6.94 -3.05 -12.03
C GLU A 16 -5.59 -2.41 -11.77
N LEU A 17 -4.58 -2.76 -12.57
CA LEU A 17 -3.30 -2.07 -12.50
C LEU A 17 -3.43 -0.66 -13.08
N ALA A 18 -3.11 0.34 -12.27
CA ALA A 18 -3.16 1.74 -12.65
C ALA A 18 -1.89 2.47 -12.23
N LYS A 19 -1.57 3.55 -12.95
CA LYS A 19 -0.59 4.52 -12.52
C LYS A 19 -1.21 5.44 -11.49
N VAL A 20 -0.55 5.63 -10.35
CA VAL A 20 -1.00 6.52 -9.28
C VAL A 20 0.16 7.40 -8.81
N SER A 21 -0.17 8.61 -8.34
CA SER A 21 0.80 9.49 -7.68
C SER A 21 0.88 9.11 -6.21
N LEU A 22 2.09 8.84 -5.74
CA LEU A 22 2.41 8.62 -4.34
C LEU A 22 3.27 9.78 -3.84
N ASP A 23 2.85 10.46 -2.79
CA ASP A 23 3.61 11.55 -2.22
C ASP A 23 4.88 11.05 -1.52
N LYS A 24 5.78 11.97 -1.17
CA LYS A 24 6.90 11.66 -0.28
C LYS A 24 6.35 11.33 1.11
N PRO A 25 7.03 10.50 1.92
CA PRO A 25 6.58 10.24 3.28
C PRO A 25 6.55 11.55 4.08
N GLY A 26 5.54 11.70 4.92
CA GLY A 26 5.48 12.73 5.96
C GLY A 26 6.58 12.55 7.01
N SER A 27 6.65 13.44 8.01
CA SER A 27 7.78 13.50 8.94
C SER A 27 7.94 12.24 9.80
N GLU A 28 6.83 11.59 10.19
CA GLU A 28 6.81 10.36 10.98
C GLU A 28 6.55 9.09 10.14
N GLU A 29 6.54 9.21 8.80
CA GLU A 29 6.17 8.11 7.89
C GLU A 29 7.39 7.44 7.25
N VAL A 30 7.16 6.26 6.69
CA VAL A 30 8.16 5.49 5.96
C VAL A 30 7.64 5.13 4.58
N LEU A 31 8.44 5.38 3.54
CA LEU A 31 8.16 4.91 2.19
C LEU A 31 8.84 3.57 1.96
N VAL A 32 8.04 2.54 1.73
CA VAL A 32 8.52 1.17 1.48
C VAL A 32 8.30 0.81 0.02
N LYS A 33 9.36 0.36 -0.64
CA LYS A 33 9.27 -0.32 -1.93
C LYS A 33 8.89 -1.77 -1.70
N ILE A 34 7.63 -2.11 -1.96
CA ILE A 34 7.13 -3.49 -1.87
C ILE A 34 7.84 -4.35 -2.92
N VAL A 35 8.46 -5.44 -2.46
CA VAL A 35 9.15 -6.42 -3.32
C VAL A 35 8.23 -7.58 -3.67
N ALA A 36 7.43 -8.03 -2.70
CA ALA A 36 6.40 -9.04 -2.88
C ALA A 36 5.22 -8.78 -1.95
N THR A 37 4.03 -9.21 -2.35
CA THR A 37 2.81 -9.15 -1.52
C THR A 37 1.92 -10.36 -1.79
N GLY A 38 1.25 -10.86 -0.74
CA GLY A 38 0.25 -11.91 -0.79
C GLY A 38 -1.14 -11.38 -1.12
N ILE A 39 -2.03 -12.30 -1.54
CA ILE A 39 -3.47 -12.05 -1.62
C ILE A 39 -4.15 -12.94 -0.59
N CYS A 40 -4.82 -12.31 0.37
CA CYS A 40 -5.55 -12.96 1.41
C CYS A 40 -7.06 -12.86 1.17
N HIS A 41 -7.83 -13.77 1.77
CA HIS A 41 -9.29 -13.73 1.66
C HIS A 41 -9.87 -12.42 2.22
N THR A 42 -9.22 -11.83 3.23
CA THR A 42 -9.62 -10.54 3.81
C THR A 42 -9.59 -9.41 2.79
N ASP A 43 -8.69 -9.44 1.79
CA ASP A 43 -8.67 -8.43 0.73
C ASP A 43 -9.94 -8.51 -0.13
N MET A 44 -10.49 -9.72 -0.36
CA MET A 44 -11.74 -9.88 -1.11
C MET A 44 -12.93 -9.37 -0.29
N VAL A 45 -12.97 -9.69 1.01
CA VAL A 45 -14.00 -9.21 1.93
C VAL A 45 -13.99 -7.68 2.03
N ALA A 46 -12.80 -7.06 2.04
CA ALA A 46 -12.64 -5.61 2.04
C ALA A 46 -13.08 -4.98 0.70
N ARG A 47 -12.66 -5.55 -0.44
CA ARG A 47 -13.10 -5.14 -1.80
C ARG A 47 -14.62 -5.15 -1.95
N ASP A 48 -15.28 -6.12 -1.33
CA ASP A 48 -16.73 -6.28 -1.39
C ASP A 48 -17.46 -5.42 -0.34
N PHE A 49 -16.74 -4.56 0.38
CA PHE A 49 -17.25 -3.60 1.35
C PHE A 49 -18.08 -4.24 2.48
N VAL A 50 -17.83 -5.52 2.79
CA VAL A 50 -18.63 -6.30 3.74
C VAL A 50 -18.38 -5.86 5.19
N MET A 51 -17.19 -5.31 5.47
CA MET A 51 -16.79 -4.87 6.82
C MET A 51 -16.81 -3.34 6.99
N GLY A 52 -17.43 -2.57 6.08
CA GLY A 52 -17.33 -1.10 6.09
C GLY A 52 -15.92 -0.61 5.75
N ALA A 53 -15.29 -1.27 4.77
CA ALA A 53 -13.93 -1.03 4.31
C ALA A 53 -13.69 0.44 3.89
N PRO A 54 -12.45 0.86 3.57
CA PRO A 54 -12.19 2.21 3.10
C PRO A 54 -13.09 2.53 1.90
N GLY A 55 -13.54 3.78 1.80
CA GLY A 55 -14.28 4.25 0.63
C GLY A 55 -13.49 4.00 -0.66
N PHE A 56 -14.19 3.89 -1.78
CA PHE A 56 -13.55 3.72 -3.09
C PHE A 56 -13.14 5.07 -3.69
N PRO A 57 -12.06 5.12 -4.50
CA PRO A 57 -11.18 4.02 -4.89
C PRO A 57 -10.23 3.59 -3.76
N VAL A 58 -9.81 2.32 -3.77
CA VAL A 58 -8.95 1.75 -2.72
C VAL A 58 -7.84 0.87 -3.30
N ILE A 59 -6.67 0.88 -2.66
CA ILE A 59 -5.57 -0.07 -2.86
C ILE A 59 -5.55 -0.98 -1.62
N LEU A 60 -5.65 -2.28 -1.84
CA LEU A 60 -5.66 -3.29 -0.77
C LEU A 60 -4.36 -4.11 -0.77
N GLY A 61 -4.27 -5.10 0.11
CA GLY A 61 -3.08 -5.91 0.35
C GLY A 61 -2.42 -5.51 1.67
N HIS A 62 -2.37 -6.46 2.59
CA HIS A 62 -1.83 -6.28 3.95
C HIS A 62 -0.77 -7.32 4.31
N GLU A 63 -0.31 -8.10 3.32
CA GLU A 63 0.68 -9.18 3.48
C GLU A 63 1.90 -8.91 2.58
N GLY A 64 2.60 -7.80 2.84
CA GLY A 64 3.73 -7.34 2.05
C GLY A 64 5.09 -7.57 2.70
N SER A 65 6.15 -7.61 1.89
CA SER A 65 7.51 -7.38 2.35
C SER A 65 8.26 -6.51 1.35
N GLY A 66 9.13 -5.65 1.87
CA GLY A 66 9.80 -4.64 1.05
C GLY A 66 11.08 -4.12 1.66
N ILE A 67 11.60 -3.10 0.99
CA ILE A 67 12.81 -2.39 1.38
C ILE A 67 12.44 -0.93 1.57
N ILE A 68 12.88 -0.32 2.67
CA ILE A 68 12.67 1.11 2.90
C ILE A 68 13.39 1.91 1.82
N GLU A 69 12.64 2.72 1.07
CA GLU A 69 13.18 3.61 0.04
C GLU A 69 13.57 4.97 0.66
N SER A 70 12.75 5.51 1.56
CA SER A 70 13.04 6.72 2.33
C SER A 70 12.24 6.78 3.63
N VAL A 71 12.70 7.62 4.56
CA VAL A 71 12.06 7.88 5.86
C VAL A 71 11.81 9.37 6.03
N GLY A 72 10.78 9.71 6.81
CA GLY A 72 10.54 11.07 7.27
C GLY A 72 11.61 11.60 8.23
N GLU A 73 11.62 12.91 8.47
CA GLU A 73 12.64 13.59 9.28
C GLU A 73 12.65 13.19 10.76
N ASP A 74 11.51 12.79 11.30
CA ASP A 74 11.33 12.40 12.71
C ASP A 74 11.52 10.89 12.94
N VAL A 75 11.78 10.12 11.87
CA VAL A 75 12.04 8.67 11.96
C VAL A 75 13.52 8.42 12.23
N HIS A 76 13.85 8.08 13.47
CA HIS A 76 15.26 7.90 13.90
C HIS A 76 15.69 6.44 14.07
N HIS A 77 14.75 5.50 14.03
CA HIS A 77 14.99 4.08 14.35
C HIS A 77 15.00 3.16 13.12
N LEU A 78 14.77 3.72 11.93
CA LEU A 78 14.76 3.04 10.63
C LEU A 78 15.55 3.86 9.62
N LYS A 79 16.03 3.22 8.56
CA LYS A 79 16.75 3.91 7.47
C LYS A 79 16.48 3.27 6.11
N ALA A 80 16.74 4.04 5.05
CA ALA A 80 16.72 3.52 3.68
C ALA A 80 17.63 2.29 3.53
N GLY A 81 17.14 1.27 2.84
CA GLY A 81 17.80 -0.02 2.64
C GLY A 81 17.43 -1.09 3.67
N ASP A 82 16.78 -0.75 4.78
CA ASP A 82 16.31 -1.76 5.74
C ASP A 82 15.18 -2.62 5.13
N HIS A 83 15.16 -3.91 5.48
CA HIS A 83 14.12 -4.85 5.06
C HIS A 83 13.00 -4.89 6.09
N VAL A 84 11.75 -4.82 5.63
CA VAL A 84 10.56 -4.73 6.50
C VAL A 84 9.41 -5.62 6.01
N VAL A 85 8.48 -5.90 6.93
CA VAL A 85 7.18 -6.54 6.72
C VAL A 85 6.09 -5.66 7.31
#